data_AF-A0A015V8M7-F1
#
_entry.id   AF-A0A015V8M7-F1
#
_cell.length_a   1.000
_cell.length_b   1.000
_cell.length_c   1.000
_cell.angle_alpha   90.00
_cell.angle_beta   90.00
_cell.angle_gamma   90.00
#
_symmetry.space_group_name_H-M   'P 1'
#
loop_
_entity.id
_entity.type
_entity.pdbx_description
1 polymer ?
#
loop_
_entity_poly.entity_id
_entity_poly.type
_entity_poly.pdbx_seq_one_letter_code
_entity_poly.pdbx_strand_id
1 'polypeptide(L)'
;FSAERIDRKEDYIKTVCKGQIKNIILKLLNSKTILESFQKLITSIRKRNGYYEAILFILIARVSKLDLDLEDLAYSLNMSQLNSPSFQKDPHVREFVDFNTYSIKSKSSIISQVLLQQIFDSTIVVDVMLSIFRNLNAHRHDEKIKRILKNMMMFTNIQQTINKDDANYKHNILRYYENIKPLSSCNKNPHFWLQYAIVKLSEYDYEQAQIYFDTAYSFAKKIENFDTYQIDNHYARFIIENEIKFGTKATCMQAFSYAHSILMDPKHKTEVRYYPYRVAQNYYPFYERFYKELSHKEQEIFIQSCFEILKRLKSYLETTTTASDRTDVKKSEKNLLRIFKELNITYETK
;
A
#
# COMPACT_ATOMS: atom_id res chain seq x y z
N PHE A 1 14.54 25.98 9.99
CA PHE A 1 14.53 25.82 8.51
C PHE A 1 14.90 27.09 7.74
N SER A 2 14.27 28.25 7.99
CA SER A 2 14.64 29.52 7.31
C SER A 2 16.07 29.98 7.63
N ALA A 3 16.51 29.84 8.89
CA ALA A 3 17.81 30.33 9.39
C ALA A 3 19.00 29.34 9.32
N GLU A 4 18.85 28.15 8.71
CA GLU A 4 19.96 27.18 8.62
C GLU A 4 20.88 27.41 7.40
N ARG A 5 22.13 26.91 7.44
CA ARG A 5 23.05 26.92 6.29
C ARG A 5 22.52 26.05 5.14
N ILE A 6 22.76 26.48 3.90
CA ILE A 6 22.30 25.81 2.67
C ILE A 6 22.73 24.34 2.63
N ASP A 7 24.00 24.06 2.96
CA ASP A 7 24.58 22.71 2.95
C ASP A 7 23.83 21.75 3.88
N ARG A 8 23.39 22.25 5.05
CA ARG A 8 22.58 21.48 6.01
C ARG A 8 21.15 21.28 5.51
N LYS A 9 20.57 22.25 4.81
CA LYS A 9 19.24 22.09 4.19
C LYS A 9 19.27 21.03 3.09
N GLU A 10 20.31 21.04 2.26
CA GLU A 10 20.48 20.03 1.22
C GLU A 10 20.66 18.63 1.80
N ASP A 11 21.53 18.47 2.79
CA ASP A 11 21.72 17.20 3.46
C ASP A 11 20.42 16.73 4.11
N TYR A 12 19.72 17.60 4.84
CA TYR A 12 18.41 17.29 5.40
C TYR A 12 17.39 16.87 4.34
N ILE A 13 17.34 17.56 3.20
CA ILE A 13 16.41 17.20 2.12
C ILE A 13 16.77 15.81 1.56
N LYS A 14 18.05 15.52 1.34
CA LYS A 14 18.53 14.25 0.75
C LYS A 14 18.38 13.08 1.72
N THR A 15 18.73 13.25 2.99
CA THR A 15 18.80 12.18 3.99
C THR A 15 17.49 12.04 4.77
N VAL A 16 16.98 13.12 5.35
CA VAL A 16 15.79 13.12 6.20
C VAL A 16 14.50 13.12 5.38
N CYS A 17 14.40 13.98 4.36
CA CYS A 17 13.23 14.04 3.48
C CYS A 17 13.32 13.07 2.29
N LYS A 18 14.43 12.36 2.11
CA LYS A 18 14.64 11.39 1.02
C LYS A 18 14.39 11.98 -0.37
N GLY A 19 14.65 13.28 -0.53
CA GLY A 19 14.43 14.02 -1.79
C GLY A 19 12.96 14.19 -2.20
N GLN A 20 12.01 13.92 -1.31
CA GLN A 20 10.58 14.00 -1.65
C GLN A 20 9.93 15.26 -1.08
N ILE A 21 9.31 16.06 -1.95
CA ILE A 21 8.50 17.24 -1.57
C ILE A 21 7.46 16.86 -0.51
N LYS A 22 6.85 15.68 -0.63
CA LYS A 22 5.95 15.12 0.38
C LYS A 22 6.58 15.16 1.77
N ASN A 23 7.78 14.63 1.94
CA ASN A 23 8.43 14.53 3.24
C ASN A 23 8.87 15.90 3.77
N ILE A 24 9.20 16.84 2.88
CA ILE A 24 9.45 18.25 3.26
C ILE A 24 8.16 18.86 3.83
N ILE A 25 7.04 18.72 3.13
CA ILE A 25 5.74 19.22 3.58
C ILE A 25 5.35 18.55 4.89
N LEU A 26 5.49 17.22 5.02
CA LEU A 26 5.25 16.49 6.27
C LEU A 26 6.08 17.06 7.42
N LYS A 27 7.37 17.36 7.20
CA LYS A 27 8.24 17.92 8.24
C LYS A 27 7.90 19.36 8.62
N LEU A 28 7.49 20.18 7.66
CA LEU A 28 7.02 21.54 7.92
C LEU A 28 5.69 21.55 8.67
N LEU A 29 4.77 20.66 8.30
CA LEU A 29 3.48 20.47 8.99
C LEU A 29 3.66 19.91 10.40
N ASN A 30 4.69 19.09 10.64
CA ASN A 30 5.06 18.61 11.97
C ASN A 30 5.65 19.71 12.88
N SER A 31 5.67 20.98 12.46
CA SER A 31 5.93 22.07 13.40
C SER A 31 4.82 22.11 14.46
N LYS A 32 5.20 22.12 15.74
CA LYS A 32 4.25 22.09 16.88
C LYS A 32 3.10 23.09 16.71
N THR A 33 3.43 24.30 16.25
CA THR A 33 2.47 25.40 16.08
C THR A 33 1.35 25.09 15.07
N ILE A 34 1.65 24.43 13.95
CA ILE A 34 0.63 24.10 12.93
C ILE A 34 -0.25 22.95 13.43
N LEU A 35 0.34 21.92 14.06
CA LEU A 35 -0.45 20.82 14.62
C LEU A 35 -1.37 21.30 15.75
N GLU A 36 -0.87 22.16 16.64
CA GLU A 36 -1.66 22.76 17.73
C GLU A 36 -2.83 23.59 17.22
N SER A 37 -2.68 24.32 16.11
CA SER A 37 -3.79 25.10 15.53
C SER A 37 -4.87 24.18 14.94
N PHE A 38 -4.48 23.13 14.21
CA PHE A 38 -5.43 22.14 13.70
C PHE A 38 -6.09 21.34 14.83
N GLN A 39 -5.36 21.00 15.90
CA GLN A 39 -5.94 20.30 17.04
C GLN A 39 -7.02 21.14 17.75
N LYS A 40 -6.81 22.45 17.88
CA LYS A 40 -7.82 23.39 18.39
C LYS A 40 -9.07 23.43 17.49
N LEU A 41 -8.88 23.49 16.17
CA LEU A 41 -9.98 23.46 15.19
C LEU A 41 -10.77 22.14 15.27
N ILE A 42 -10.10 20.99 15.32
CA ILE A 42 -10.77 19.69 15.45
C ILE A 42 -11.54 19.60 16.77
N THR A 43 -11.00 20.15 17.86
CA THR A 43 -11.69 20.17 19.16
C THR A 43 -12.96 21.02 19.13
N SER A 44 -12.98 22.13 18.37
CA SER A 44 -14.20 22.94 18.20
C SER A 44 -15.25 22.24 17.33
N ILE A 45 -14.81 21.54 16.28
CA ILE A 45 -15.69 20.77 15.39
C ILE A 45 -16.30 19.55 16.10
N ARG A 46 -15.54 18.86 16.95
CA ARG A 46 -16.00 17.67 17.67
C ARG A 46 -17.24 17.92 18.55
N LYS A 47 -17.47 19.17 18.96
CA LYS A 47 -18.65 19.58 19.74
C LYS A 47 -19.92 19.71 18.91
N ARG A 48 -19.81 19.61 17.57
CA ARG A 48 -20.92 19.77 16.63
C ARG A 48 -21.27 18.41 16.02
N ASN A 49 -22.49 17.95 16.28
CA ASN A 49 -22.96 16.65 15.82
C ASN A 49 -22.79 16.48 14.30
N GLY A 50 -22.09 15.43 13.88
CA GLY A 50 -21.91 15.04 12.48
C GLY A 50 -20.86 15.79 11.68
N TYR A 51 -20.38 16.95 12.15
CA TYR A 51 -19.34 17.69 11.42
C TYR A 51 -18.00 16.98 11.49
N TYR A 52 -17.72 16.33 12.62
CA TYR A 52 -16.46 15.62 12.87
C TYR A 52 -16.31 14.39 11.97
N GLU A 53 -17.35 13.55 11.89
CA GLU A 53 -17.41 12.38 11.03
C GLU A 53 -17.36 12.77 9.54
N ALA A 54 -18.01 13.88 9.17
CA ALA A 54 -18.01 14.38 7.80
C ALA A 54 -16.64 14.88 7.34
N ILE A 55 -15.95 15.68 8.16
CA ILE A 55 -14.58 16.12 7.84
C ILE A 55 -13.67 14.91 7.75
N LEU A 56 -13.75 13.99 8.71
CA LEU A 56 -12.92 12.80 8.71
C LEU A 56 -13.14 11.96 7.44
N PHE A 57 -14.40 11.79 7.02
CA PHE A 57 -14.70 11.10 5.77
C PHE A 57 -14.15 11.84 4.55
N ILE A 58 -14.30 13.16 4.47
CA ILE A 58 -13.73 13.96 3.37
C ILE A 58 -12.21 13.78 3.29
N LEU A 59 -11.51 13.77 4.43
CA LEU A 59 -10.07 13.54 4.48
C LEU A 59 -9.71 12.11 4.04
N ILE A 60 -10.45 11.09 4.51
CA ILE A 60 -10.27 9.69 4.10
C ILE A 60 -10.50 9.53 2.60
N ALA A 61 -11.57 10.12 2.08
CA ALA A 61 -11.91 10.11 0.66
C ALA A 61 -10.77 10.72 -0.16
N ARG A 62 -10.21 11.84 0.30
CA ARG A 62 -9.06 12.47 -0.36
C ARG A 62 -7.81 11.58 -0.36
N VAL A 63 -7.45 11.00 0.79
CA VAL A 63 -6.26 10.14 0.92
C VAL A 63 -6.40 8.87 0.09
N SER A 64 -7.61 8.28 0.11
CA SER A 64 -7.94 7.07 -0.63
C SER A 64 -8.25 7.32 -2.12
N LYS A 65 -8.13 8.58 -2.57
CA LYS A 65 -8.43 9.04 -3.94
C LYS A 65 -9.81 8.61 -4.43
N LEU A 66 -10.79 8.70 -3.54
CA LEU A 66 -12.20 8.52 -3.88
C LEU A 66 -12.68 9.77 -4.59
N ASP A 67 -13.39 9.56 -5.70
CA ASP A 67 -14.06 10.61 -6.44
C ASP A 67 -15.49 10.70 -5.92
N LEU A 68 -15.68 11.54 -4.89
CA LEU A 68 -16.95 11.74 -4.19
C LEU A 68 -17.39 13.20 -4.32
N ASP A 69 -18.65 13.39 -4.65
CA ASP A 69 -19.35 14.66 -4.52
C ASP A 69 -20.06 14.78 -3.16
N LEU A 70 -20.69 15.93 -2.90
CA LEU A 70 -21.43 16.18 -1.66
C LEU A 70 -22.59 15.21 -1.46
N GLU A 71 -23.24 14.79 -2.55
CA GLU A 71 -24.38 13.87 -2.51
C GLU A 71 -23.90 12.48 -2.12
N ASP A 72 -22.81 11.99 -2.71
CA ASP A 72 -22.18 10.73 -2.34
C ASP A 72 -21.78 10.72 -0.85
N LEU A 73 -21.27 11.84 -0.32
CA LEU A 73 -20.91 11.93 1.09
C LEU A 73 -22.11 11.95 2.02
N ALA A 74 -23.12 12.77 1.70
CA ALA A 74 -24.36 12.85 2.47
C ALA A 74 -25.05 11.49 2.51
N TYR A 75 -25.04 10.80 1.38
CA TYR A 75 -25.54 9.45 1.24
C TYR A 75 -24.74 8.42 2.05
N SER A 76 -23.42 8.43 1.90
CA SER A 76 -22.52 7.48 2.55
C SER A 76 -22.43 7.66 4.07
N LEU A 77 -22.73 8.85 4.60
CA LEU A 77 -22.80 9.10 6.05
C LEU A 77 -24.23 9.02 6.59
N ASN A 78 -25.23 8.89 5.72
CA ASN A 78 -26.64 9.04 6.08
C ASN A 78 -26.91 10.37 6.81
N MET A 79 -26.27 11.45 6.34
CA MET A 79 -26.31 12.78 6.94
C MET A 79 -26.82 13.81 5.94
N SER A 80 -28.14 14.02 5.94
CA SER A 80 -28.80 15.08 5.14
C SER A 80 -28.27 16.49 5.47
N GLN A 81 -27.72 16.68 6.67
CA GLN A 81 -27.17 17.95 7.14
C GLN A 81 -25.90 18.40 6.39
N LEU A 82 -25.22 17.50 5.65
CA LEU A 82 -24.01 17.87 4.88
C LEU A 82 -24.34 18.72 3.65
N ASN A 83 -25.57 18.64 3.16
CA ASN A 83 -26.08 19.50 2.11
C ASN A 83 -26.59 20.85 2.64
N SER A 84 -26.52 21.10 3.96
CA SER A 84 -26.99 22.35 4.53
C SER A 84 -26.04 23.53 4.24
N PRO A 85 -26.56 24.73 3.94
CA PRO A 85 -25.75 25.94 3.85
C PRO A 85 -24.94 26.21 5.12
N SER A 86 -25.43 25.79 6.29
CA SER A 86 -24.74 25.91 7.58
C SER A 86 -23.47 25.06 7.67
N PHE A 87 -23.41 23.90 7.02
CA PHE A 87 -22.19 23.09 6.96
C PHE A 87 -21.18 23.68 5.96
N GLN A 88 -21.66 24.04 4.76
CA GLN A 88 -20.81 24.53 3.67
C GLN A 88 -20.20 25.93 3.92
N LYS A 89 -20.91 26.78 4.68
CA LYS A 89 -20.47 28.13 5.06
C LYS A 89 -19.73 28.15 6.40
N ASP A 90 -19.62 27.02 7.09
CA ASP A 90 -18.96 27.00 8.38
C ASP A 90 -17.46 27.31 8.23
N PRO A 91 -16.93 28.33 8.93
CA PRO A 91 -15.53 28.72 8.77
C PRO A 91 -14.57 27.61 9.20
N HIS A 92 -14.90 26.80 10.21
CA HIS A 92 -14.03 25.70 10.62
C HIS A 92 -14.03 24.56 9.60
N VAL A 93 -15.18 24.24 9.00
CA VAL A 93 -15.25 23.23 7.92
C VAL A 93 -14.47 23.71 6.68
N ARG A 94 -14.58 24.99 6.32
CA ARG A 94 -13.89 25.61 5.18
C ARG A 94 -12.37 25.69 5.33
N GLU A 95 -11.83 25.50 6.54
CA GLU A 95 -10.39 25.32 6.73
C GLU A 95 -9.89 24.02 6.12
N PHE A 96 -10.67 22.93 6.26
CA PHE A 96 -10.31 21.60 5.77
C PHE A 96 -10.79 21.33 4.35
N VAL A 97 -11.92 21.95 3.97
CA VAL A 97 -12.66 21.63 2.76
C VAL A 97 -12.89 22.86 1.92
N ASP A 98 -12.52 22.79 0.65
CA ASP A 98 -12.88 23.76 -0.36
C ASP A 98 -14.17 23.29 -1.06
N PHE A 99 -15.26 24.03 -0.83
CA PHE A 99 -16.54 23.85 -1.48
C PHE A 99 -16.64 24.83 -2.67
N ASN A 100 -16.10 24.43 -3.83
CA ASN A 100 -16.37 25.09 -5.10
C ASN A 100 -17.55 24.42 -5.78
N THR A 101 -18.24 25.12 -6.69
CA THR A 101 -19.44 24.64 -7.38
C THR A 101 -19.21 23.21 -7.90
N TYR A 102 -19.85 22.25 -7.21
CA TYR A 102 -19.91 20.82 -7.52
C TYR A 102 -18.71 19.91 -7.14
N SER A 103 -17.73 20.36 -6.34
CA SER A 103 -16.70 19.42 -5.83
C SER A 103 -16.17 19.76 -4.45
N ILE A 104 -15.92 18.72 -3.66
CA ILE A 104 -15.24 18.81 -2.36
C ILE A 104 -13.76 18.58 -2.60
N LYS A 105 -12.95 19.62 -2.41
CA LYS A 105 -11.50 19.50 -2.47
C LYS A 105 -10.94 19.73 -1.08
N SER A 106 -10.38 18.68 -0.49
CA SER A 106 -9.40 18.94 0.58
C SER A 106 -8.22 19.70 -0.03
N LYS A 107 -7.83 20.81 0.62
CA LYS A 107 -6.81 21.74 0.13
C LYS A 107 -5.44 21.06 -0.08
N SER A 108 -5.17 19.92 0.56
CA SER A 108 -3.99 19.08 0.26
C SER A 108 -4.17 17.63 0.73
N SER A 109 -3.89 16.67 -0.16
CA SER A 109 -3.88 15.24 0.18
C SER A 109 -2.80 14.87 1.21
N ILE A 110 -1.67 15.59 1.19
CA ILE A 110 -0.59 15.41 2.16
C ILE A 110 -1.01 15.93 3.53
N ILE A 111 -1.65 17.09 3.59
CA ILE A 111 -2.22 17.63 4.85
C ILE A 111 -3.26 16.64 5.38
N SER A 112 -4.16 16.14 4.54
CA SER A 112 -5.19 15.17 4.96
C SER A 112 -4.58 13.93 5.60
N GLN A 113 -3.52 13.40 5.00
CA GLN A 113 -2.78 12.28 5.57
C GLN A 113 -2.16 12.64 6.92
N VAL A 114 -1.51 13.79 7.07
CA VAL A 114 -0.92 14.23 8.36
C VAL A 114 -1.99 14.34 9.43
N LEU A 115 -3.11 15.00 9.12
CA LEU A 115 -4.18 15.19 10.09
C LEU A 115 -4.70 13.84 10.58
N LEU A 116 -5.06 12.93 9.64
CA LEU A 116 -5.55 11.59 9.96
C LEU A 116 -4.56 10.78 10.80
N GLN A 117 -3.25 10.90 10.53
CA GLN A 117 -2.22 10.12 11.22
C GLN A 117 -1.72 10.75 12.52
N GLN A 118 -1.94 12.03 12.81
CA GLN A 118 -1.32 12.67 13.97
C GLN A 118 -2.30 13.37 14.91
N ILE A 119 -3.50 13.72 14.43
CA ILE A 119 -4.47 14.49 15.20
C ILE A 119 -5.71 13.67 15.50
N PHE A 120 -6.16 12.85 14.57
CA PHE A 120 -7.32 11.98 14.79
C PHE A 120 -6.92 10.70 15.53
N ASP A 121 -7.82 10.24 16.40
CA ASP A 121 -7.68 8.94 17.05
C ASP A 121 -7.87 7.82 16.02
N SER A 122 -6.93 6.88 15.96
CA SER A 122 -6.94 5.80 14.96
C SER A 122 -8.18 4.91 15.05
N THR A 123 -8.73 4.71 16.25
CA THR A 123 -9.92 3.86 16.47
C THR A 123 -11.15 4.53 15.87
N ILE A 124 -11.30 5.84 16.11
CA ILE A 124 -12.35 6.66 15.50
C ILE A 124 -12.21 6.67 13.97
N VAL A 125 -10.98 6.79 13.45
CA VAL A 125 -10.73 6.73 12.00
C VAL A 125 -11.28 5.44 11.42
N VAL A 126 -10.97 4.30 12.05
CA VAL A 126 -11.45 2.98 11.63
C VAL A 126 -12.97 2.87 11.74
N ASP A 127 -13.59 3.39 12.82
CA ASP A 127 -15.05 3.35 13.00
C ASP A 127 -15.79 4.06 11.87
N VAL A 128 -15.32 5.25 11.48
CA VAL A 128 -15.92 5.99 10.38
C VAL A 128 -15.67 5.27 9.06
N MET A 129 -14.45 4.77 8.81
CA MET A 129 -14.16 3.96 7.61
C MET A 129 -15.11 2.75 7.50
N LEU A 130 -15.36 2.04 8.61
CA LEU A 130 -16.29 0.91 8.65
C LEU A 130 -17.74 1.33 8.38
N SER A 131 -18.19 2.45 8.95
CA SER A 131 -19.52 3.00 8.71
C SER A 131 -19.74 3.29 7.23
N ILE A 132 -18.81 4.02 6.61
CA ILE A 132 -18.83 4.35 5.19
C ILE A 132 -18.88 3.07 4.34
N PHE A 133 -17.99 2.11 4.63
CA PHE A 133 -17.91 0.89 3.84
C PHE A 133 -19.23 0.10 3.88
N ARG A 134 -19.87 0.01 5.05
CA ARG A 134 -21.16 -0.66 5.23
C ARG A 134 -22.26 0.02 4.44
N ASN A 135 -22.33 1.36 4.48
CA ASN A 135 -23.35 2.13 3.77
C ASN A 135 -23.19 2.00 2.24
N LEU A 136 -21.96 2.05 1.75
CA LEU A 136 -21.65 1.83 0.34
C LEU A 136 -21.89 0.37 -0.10
N ASN A 137 -21.63 -0.61 0.76
CA ASN A 137 -21.83 -2.02 0.42
C ASN A 137 -23.29 -2.36 0.08
N ALA A 138 -24.27 -1.65 0.66
CA ALA A 138 -25.69 -1.81 0.30
C ALA A 138 -25.95 -1.50 -1.19
N HIS A 139 -25.11 -0.68 -1.81
CA HIS A 139 -25.26 -0.16 -3.17
C HIS A 139 -24.12 -0.63 -4.10
N ARG A 140 -23.46 -1.73 -3.76
CA ARG A 140 -22.32 -2.32 -4.49
C ARG A 140 -22.58 -2.67 -5.96
N HIS A 141 -23.82 -2.63 -6.41
CA HIS A 141 -24.21 -2.87 -7.81
C HIS A 141 -23.90 -1.66 -8.70
N ASP A 142 -23.76 -0.47 -8.11
CA ASP A 142 -23.27 0.71 -8.80
C ASP A 142 -21.76 0.61 -9.04
N GLU A 143 -21.32 0.82 -10.29
CA GLU A 143 -19.92 0.68 -10.69
C GLU A 143 -18.99 1.75 -10.07
N LYS A 144 -19.47 2.98 -9.84
CA LYS A 144 -18.73 4.02 -9.10
C LYS A 144 -18.52 3.57 -7.67
N ILE A 145 -19.56 3.05 -7.01
CA ILE A 145 -19.49 2.55 -5.63
C ILE A 145 -18.56 1.34 -5.52
N LYS A 146 -18.66 0.39 -6.45
CA LYS A 146 -17.78 -0.78 -6.51
C LYS A 146 -16.30 -0.38 -6.62
N ARG A 147 -15.99 0.64 -7.43
CA ARG A 147 -14.64 1.23 -7.52
C ARG A 147 -14.18 1.85 -6.20
N ILE A 148 -15.07 2.55 -5.50
CA ILE A 148 -14.78 3.12 -4.18
C ILE A 148 -14.48 2.01 -3.16
N LEU A 149 -15.33 0.99 -3.07
CA LEU A 149 -15.14 -0.15 -2.17
C LEU A 149 -13.81 -0.88 -2.45
N LYS A 150 -13.45 -1.05 -3.73
CA LYS A 150 -12.14 -1.61 -4.14
C LYS A 150 -10.96 -0.78 -3.61
N ASN A 151 -11.07 0.55 -3.63
CA ASN A 151 -10.03 1.41 -3.06
C ASN A 151 -10.01 1.34 -1.52
N MET A 152 -11.16 1.27 -0.87
CA MET A 152 -11.26 1.21 0.59
C MET A 152 -10.82 -0.13 1.20
N MET A 153 -10.76 -1.22 0.41
CA MET A 153 -10.18 -2.50 0.84
C MET A 153 -8.67 -2.59 0.59
N MET A 154 -8.05 -1.65 -0.13
CA MET A 154 -6.61 -1.71 -0.39
C MET A 154 -5.81 -1.45 0.89
N PHE A 155 -4.91 -2.38 1.23
CA PHE A 155 -4.05 -2.27 2.40
C PHE A 155 -3.27 -0.95 2.42
N THR A 156 -2.69 -0.57 1.28
CA THR A 156 -1.91 0.66 1.15
C THR A 156 -2.70 1.93 1.47
N ASN A 157 -4.01 1.95 1.20
CA ASN A 157 -4.88 3.08 1.52
C ASN A 157 -5.19 3.11 3.02
N ILE A 158 -5.50 1.95 3.61
CA ILE A 158 -5.73 1.82 5.07
C ILE A 158 -4.46 2.21 5.85
N GLN A 159 -3.28 1.78 5.39
CA GLN A 159 -2.01 2.17 6.01
C GLN A 159 -1.71 3.67 5.92
N GLN A 160 -2.30 4.38 4.96
CA GLN A 160 -2.11 5.82 4.80
C GLN A 160 -3.09 6.63 5.64
N THR A 161 -4.22 6.06 6.05
CA THR A 161 -5.20 6.73 6.92
C THR A 161 -4.91 6.53 8.40
N ILE A 162 -4.28 5.43 8.80
CA ILE A 162 -3.99 5.11 10.20
C ILE A 162 -2.56 5.52 10.57
N ASN A 163 -2.36 6.03 11.78
CA ASN A 163 -1.04 6.33 12.34
C ASN A 163 -0.23 5.04 12.56
N LYS A 164 0.97 4.96 11.95
CA LYS A 164 1.85 3.79 12.07
C LYS A 164 2.55 3.68 13.43
N ASP A 165 2.69 4.80 14.13
CA ASP A 165 3.35 4.86 15.43
C ASP A 165 2.36 4.63 16.59
N ASP A 166 1.07 4.42 16.28
CA ASP A 166 0.04 4.08 17.25
C ASP A 166 0.22 2.64 17.75
N ALA A 167 0.19 2.46 19.07
CA ALA A 167 0.28 1.15 19.71
C ALA A 167 -0.81 0.17 19.21
N ASN A 168 -1.98 0.69 18.84
CA ASN A 168 -3.11 -0.07 18.32
C ASN A 168 -3.10 -0.22 16.79
N TYR A 169 -2.06 0.23 16.08
CA TYR A 169 -2.00 0.22 14.61
C TYR A 169 -2.39 -1.13 13.98
N LYS A 170 -1.74 -2.21 14.44
CA LYS A 170 -2.01 -3.58 13.95
C LYS A 170 -3.44 -4.02 14.28
N HIS A 171 -3.85 -3.80 15.53
CA HIS A 171 -5.20 -4.12 15.99
C HIS A 171 -6.27 -3.44 15.12
N ASN A 172 -6.09 -2.14 14.84
CA ASN A 172 -7.02 -1.34 14.05
C ASN A 172 -7.10 -1.79 12.58
N ILE A 173 -5.99 -2.19 11.98
CA ILE A 173 -6.00 -2.79 10.64
C ILE A 173 -6.77 -4.11 10.64
N LEU A 174 -6.46 -5.03 11.56
CA LEU A 174 -7.12 -6.34 11.62
C LEU A 174 -8.61 -6.19 11.92
N ARG A 175 -8.97 -5.31 12.85
CA ARG A 175 -10.35 -4.96 13.18
C ARG A 175 -11.10 -4.48 11.95
N TYR A 176 -10.49 -3.63 11.12
CA TYR A 176 -11.12 -3.18 9.88
C TYR A 176 -11.41 -4.35 8.93
N TYR A 177 -10.40 -5.18 8.63
CA TYR A 177 -10.57 -6.32 7.71
C TYR A 177 -11.60 -7.33 8.21
N GLU A 178 -11.58 -7.72 9.49
CA GLU A 178 -12.54 -8.66 10.06
C GLU A 178 -13.98 -8.12 10.02
N ASN A 179 -14.18 -6.81 10.19
CA ASN A 179 -15.52 -6.21 10.15
C ASN A 179 -16.11 -6.08 8.74
N ILE A 180 -15.27 -5.93 7.70
CA ILE A 180 -15.75 -5.86 6.31
C ILE A 180 -15.82 -7.24 5.64
N LYS A 181 -15.03 -8.22 6.12
CA LYS A 181 -14.99 -9.60 5.63
C LYS A 181 -16.36 -10.25 5.37
N PRO A 182 -17.37 -10.18 6.27
CA PRO A 182 -18.65 -10.84 6.05
C PRO A 182 -19.52 -10.16 4.98
N LEU A 183 -19.18 -8.92 4.59
CA LEU A 183 -19.98 -8.14 3.65
C LEU A 183 -19.92 -8.73 2.24
N SER A 184 -21.03 -8.59 1.50
CA SER A 184 -21.20 -9.14 0.15
C SER A 184 -20.17 -8.63 -0.88
N SER A 185 -19.60 -7.44 -0.68
CA SER A 185 -18.54 -6.91 -1.53
C SER A 185 -17.17 -7.55 -1.27
N CYS A 186 -17.01 -8.30 -0.17
CA CYS A 186 -15.75 -8.81 0.35
C CYS A 186 -15.69 -10.34 0.41
N ASN A 187 -16.71 -10.99 0.99
CA ASN A 187 -16.64 -12.40 1.41
C ASN A 187 -16.27 -13.39 0.30
N LYS A 188 -16.64 -13.11 -0.96
CA LYS A 188 -16.32 -13.91 -2.15
C LYS A 188 -15.44 -13.16 -3.16
N ASN A 189 -14.84 -12.03 -2.77
CA ASN A 189 -14.08 -11.18 -3.67
C ASN A 189 -12.57 -11.54 -3.63
N PRO A 190 -11.96 -11.98 -4.75
CA PRO A 190 -10.54 -12.35 -4.77
C PRO A 190 -9.60 -11.21 -4.34
N HIS A 191 -9.92 -9.97 -4.71
CA HIS A 191 -9.10 -8.81 -4.34
C HIS A 191 -9.14 -8.55 -2.83
N PHE A 192 -10.29 -8.73 -2.18
CA PHE A 192 -10.36 -8.58 -0.72
C PHE A 192 -9.44 -9.58 -0.02
N TRP A 193 -9.53 -10.86 -0.40
CA TRP A 193 -8.69 -11.91 0.19
C TRP A 193 -7.21 -11.72 -0.11
N LEU A 194 -6.87 -11.25 -1.31
CA LEU A 194 -5.50 -10.82 -1.63
C LEU A 194 -5.02 -9.72 -0.69
N GLN A 195 -5.79 -8.64 -0.51
CA GLN A 195 -5.39 -7.55 0.37
C GLN A 195 -5.24 -8.02 1.81
N TYR A 196 -6.09 -8.95 2.25
CA TYR A 196 -5.97 -9.51 3.59
C TYR A 196 -4.73 -10.43 3.74
N ALA A 197 -4.40 -11.21 2.71
CA ALA A 197 -3.15 -11.98 2.65
C ALA A 197 -1.92 -11.06 2.74
N ILE A 198 -1.95 -9.89 2.09
CA ILE A 198 -0.87 -8.89 2.16
C ILE A 198 -0.71 -8.33 3.57
N VAL A 199 -1.81 -8.11 4.31
CA VAL A 199 -1.74 -7.72 5.74
C VAL A 199 -0.98 -8.78 6.52
N LYS A 200 -1.36 -10.05 6.40
CA LYS A 200 -0.73 -11.17 7.10
C LYS A 200 0.74 -11.37 6.73
N LEU A 201 1.05 -11.26 5.45
CA LEU A 201 2.43 -11.24 4.97
C LEU A 201 3.25 -10.09 5.59
N SER A 202 2.65 -8.90 5.77
CA SER A 202 3.33 -7.76 6.42
C SER A 202 3.55 -7.94 7.93
N GLU A 203 2.80 -8.83 8.56
CA GLU A 203 2.95 -9.21 9.97
C GLU A 203 3.90 -10.41 10.15
N TYR A 204 4.46 -10.95 9.05
CA TYR A 204 5.22 -12.21 9.03
C TYR A 204 4.40 -13.42 9.51
N ASP A 205 3.07 -13.34 9.40
CA ASP A 205 2.12 -14.40 9.70
C ASP A 205 1.88 -15.22 8.42
N TYR A 206 2.86 -16.05 8.08
CA TYR A 206 2.91 -16.77 6.81
C TYR A 206 1.85 -17.88 6.72
N GLU A 207 1.53 -18.54 7.83
CA GLU A 207 0.47 -19.56 7.89
C GLU A 207 -0.88 -18.97 7.50
N GLN A 208 -1.30 -17.86 8.13
CA GLN A 208 -2.55 -17.20 7.78
C GLN A 208 -2.50 -16.56 6.39
N ALA A 209 -1.34 -16.03 5.97
CA ALA A 209 -1.16 -15.50 4.63
C ALA A 209 -1.43 -16.57 3.55
N GLN A 210 -0.91 -17.79 3.73
CA GLN A 210 -1.16 -18.93 2.82
C GLN A 210 -2.66 -19.19 2.68
N ILE A 211 -3.39 -19.34 3.80
CA ILE A 211 -4.84 -19.58 3.79
C ILE A 211 -5.58 -18.49 3.00
N TYR A 212 -5.19 -17.23 3.16
CA TYR A 212 -5.83 -16.11 2.47
C TYR A 212 -5.45 -16.02 0.98
N PHE A 213 -4.23 -16.38 0.59
CA PHE A 213 -3.86 -16.53 -0.82
C PHE A 213 -4.65 -17.67 -1.48
N ASP A 214 -4.74 -18.83 -0.84
CA ASP A 214 -5.52 -19.97 -1.35
C ASP A 214 -6.99 -19.61 -1.50
N THR A 215 -7.54 -18.87 -0.52
CA THR A 215 -8.91 -18.36 -0.59
C THR A 215 -9.08 -17.39 -1.76
N ALA A 216 -8.14 -16.46 -1.97
CA ALA A 216 -8.16 -15.54 -3.10
C ALA A 216 -8.15 -16.28 -4.45
N TYR A 217 -7.25 -17.26 -4.62
CA TYR A 217 -7.22 -18.11 -5.80
C TYR A 217 -8.52 -18.92 -6.00
N SER A 218 -9.10 -19.45 -4.91
CA SER A 218 -10.33 -20.23 -4.98
C SER A 218 -11.52 -19.41 -5.51
N PHE A 219 -11.58 -18.12 -5.19
CA PHE A 219 -12.60 -17.21 -5.72
C PHE A 219 -12.25 -16.72 -7.12
N ALA A 220 -10.97 -16.45 -7.41
CA ALA A 220 -10.52 -16.03 -8.74
C ALA A 220 -10.89 -17.08 -9.80
N LYS A 221 -10.67 -18.37 -9.51
CA LYS A 221 -11.03 -19.49 -10.39
C LYS A 221 -12.52 -19.58 -10.74
N LYS A 222 -13.40 -18.97 -9.95
CA LYS A 222 -14.86 -18.96 -10.17
C LYS A 222 -15.31 -17.80 -11.05
N ILE A 223 -14.40 -16.88 -11.39
CA ILE A 223 -14.69 -15.72 -12.23
C ILE A 223 -14.05 -15.96 -13.60
N GLU A 224 -14.88 -15.96 -14.64
CA GLU A 224 -14.43 -16.15 -16.00
C GLU A 224 -13.42 -15.05 -16.39
N ASN A 225 -12.30 -15.45 -17.01
CA ASN A 225 -11.24 -14.56 -17.48
C ASN A 225 -10.65 -13.64 -16.39
N PHE A 226 -10.69 -14.05 -15.11
CA PHE A 226 -10.09 -13.27 -14.04
C PHE A 226 -8.56 -13.26 -14.14
N ASP A 227 -7.98 -12.06 -14.17
CA ASP A 227 -6.54 -11.89 -14.16
C ASP A 227 -5.96 -12.03 -12.75
N THR A 228 -5.20 -13.12 -12.53
CA THR A 228 -4.57 -13.45 -11.25
C THR A 228 -3.28 -12.68 -11.00
N TYR A 229 -2.82 -11.81 -11.90
CA TYR A 229 -1.46 -11.26 -11.81
C TYR A 229 -1.13 -10.62 -10.46
N GLN A 230 -2.09 -9.94 -9.84
CA GLN A 230 -1.89 -9.29 -8.54
C GLN A 230 -1.70 -10.32 -7.42
N ILE A 231 -2.44 -11.43 -7.49
CA ILE A 231 -2.34 -12.53 -6.53
C ILE A 231 -0.98 -13.21 -6.71
N ASP A 232 -0.65 -13.60 -7.94
CA ASP A 232 0.59 -14.28 -8.32
C ASP A 232 1.83 -13.54 -7.84
N ASN A 233 1.85 -12.24 -8.09
CA ASN A 233 2.89 -11.33 -7.64
C ASN A 233 3.14 -11.45 -6.12
N HIS A 234 2.09 -11.22 -5.32
CA HIS A 234 2.20 -11.27 -3.86
C HIS A 234 2.43 -12.68 -3.32
N TYR A 235 1.94 -13.70 -4.02
CA TYR A 235 2.16 -15.08 -3.67
C TYR A 235 3.62 -15.51 -3.90
N ALA A 236 4.26 -15.11 -4.99
CA ALA A 236 5.69 -15.34 -5.22
C ALA A 236 6.57 -14.72 -4.13
N ARG A 237 6.20 -13.51 -3.66
CA ARG A 237 6.86 -12.88 -2.50
C ARG A 237 6.69 -13.72 -1.24
N PHE A 238 5.46 -14.15 -0.96
CA PHE A 238 5.15 -14.99 0.18
C PHE A 238 5.96 -16.29 0.17
N ILE A 239 6.03 -17.00 -0.96
CA ILE A 239 6.76 -18.27 -1.09
C ILE A 239 8.22 -18.08 -0.67
N ILE A 240 8.91 -17.10 -1.25
CA ILE A 240 10.35 -16.89 -0.96
C ILE A 240 10.55 -16.44 0.49
N GLU A 241 9.73 -15.53 1.01
CA GLU A 241 9.88 -15.06 2.39
C GLU A 241 9.56 -16.15 3.44
N ASN A 242 8.52 -16.94 3.21
CA ASN A 242 8.19 -18.09 4.06
C ASN A 242 9.34 -19.11 4.04
N GLU A 243 9.86 -19.41 2.85
CA GLU A 243 10.96 -20.34 2.70
C GLU A 243 12.25 -19.81 3.35
N ILE A 244 12.55 -18.51 3.25
CA ILE A 244 13.68 -17.88 3.96
C ILE A 244 13.48 -17.91 5.49
N LYS A 245 12.25 -17.96 6.00
CA LYS A 245 12.02 -17.96 7.44
C LYS A 245 11.96 -19.37 8.05
N PHE A 246 11.26 -20.30 7.39
CA PHE A 246 10.91 -21.60 7.93
C PHE A 246 11.33 -22.79 7.06
N GLY A 247 11.77 -22.51 5.84
CA GLY A 247 12.23 -23.52 4.89
C GLY A 247 13.45 -24.31 5.34
N THR A 248 13.71 -25.39 4.61
CA THR A 248 14.82 -26.33 4.82
C THR A 248 15.57 -26.58 3.51
N LYS A 249 16.76 -27.20 3.59
CA LYS A 249 17.47 -27.67 2.39
C LYS A 249 16.58 -28.48 1.43
N ALA A 250 15.71 -29.34 1.97
CA ALA A 250 14.87 -30.23 1.17
C ALA A 250 13.74 -29.50 0.40
N THR A 251 13.30 -28.33 0.89
CA THR A 251 12.16 -27.59 0.34
C THR A 251 12.57 -26.32 -0.42
N CYS A 252 13.75 -25.78 -0.11
CA CYS A 252 14.12 -24.42 -0.51
C CYS A 252 14.14 -24.20 -2.03
N MET A 253 14.69 -25.14 -2.80
CA MET A 253 14.80 -24.99 -4.24
C MET A 253 13.48 -25.19 -4.97
N GLN A 254 12.62 -26.10 -4.49
CA GLN A 254 11.29 -26.24 -5.06
C GLN A 254 10.48 -24.94 -4.89
N ALA A 255 10.51 -24.37 -3.69
CA ALA A 255 9.85 -23.10 -3.39
C ALA A 255 10.45 -21.94 -4.22
N PHE A 256 11.78 -21.83 -4.28
CA PHE A 256 12.46 -20.80 -5.06
C PHE A 256 12.13 -20.89 -6.56
N SER A 257 12.28 -22.08 -7.16
CA SER A 257 11.99 -22.29 -8.58
C SER A 257 10.52 -22.01 -8.91
N TYR A 258 9.60 -22.35 -8.01
CA TYR A 258 8.18 -22.04 -8.20
C TYR A 258 7.90 -20.54 -8.13
N ALA A 259 8.46 -19.84 -7.14
CA ALA A 259 8.33 -18.39 -7.09
C ALA A 259 8.98 -17.72 -8.31
N HIS A 260 10.15 -18.16 -8.74
CA HIS A 260 10.84 -17.65 -9.91
C HIS A 260 10.03 -17.85 -11.20
N SER A 261 9.41 -19.02 -11.38
CA SER A 261 8.58 -19.27 -12.57
C SER A 261 7.37 -18.34 -12.63
N ILE A 262 6.74 -18.05 -11.48
CA ILE A 262 5.69 -17.03 -11.38
C ILE A 262 6.26 -15.68 -11.82
N LEU A 263 7.41 -15.26 -11.29
CA LEU A 263 8.00 -13.97 -11.66
C LEU A 263 8.30 -13.87 -13.16
N MET A 264 8.68 -14.96 -13.82
CA MET A 264 9.05 -15.00 -15.24
C MET A 264 7.88 -15.17 -16.20
N ASP A 265 6.66 -15.41 -15.70
CA ASP A 265 5.47 -15.57 -16.55
C ASP A 265 5.25 -14.33 -17.44
N PRO A 266 5.17 -14.50 -18.77
CA PRO A 266 4.95 -13.42 -19.73
C PRO A 266 3.73 -12.55 -19.45
N LYS A 267 2.68 -13.09 -18.80
CA LYS A 267 1.48 -12.31 -18.44
C LYS A 267 1.79 -11.12 -17.54
N HIS A 268 2.90 -11.16 -16.80
CA HIS A 268 3.35 -10.07 -15.95
C HIS A 268 4.18 -8.99 -16.67
N LYS A 269 4.42 -9.11 -17.98
CA LYS A 269 5.25 -8.14 -18.74
C LYS A 269 4.50 -6.84 -19.08
N THR A 270 3.18 -6.88 -19.18
CA THR A 270 2.36 -5.77 -19.69
C THR A 270 1.87 -4.84 -18.58
N GLU A 271 1.46 -5.37 -17.42
CA GLU A 271 0.64 -4.57 -16.48
C GLU A 271 1.39 -3.95 -15.28
N VAL A 272 2.44 -4.60 -14.74
CA VAL A 272 3.24 -4.02 -13.63
C VAL A 272 4.72 -4.39 -13.76
N ARG A 273 5.42 -3.67 -14.65
CA ARG A 273 6.80 -3.99 -15.06
C ARG A 273 7.82 -4.10 -13.91
N TYR A 274 7.64 -3.39 -12.80
CA TYR A 274 8.64 -3.32 -11.73
C TYR A 274 8.44 -4.31 -10.58
N TYR A 275 7.26 -4.93 -10.45
CA TYR A 275 6.94 -5.78 -9.31
C TYR A 275 7.89 -6.98 -9.16
N PRO A 276 8.28 -7.67 -10.24
CA PRO A 276 9.22 -8.80 -10.13
C PRO A 276 10.54 -8.42 -9.47
N TYR A 277 11.03 -7.21 -9.68
CA TYR A 277 12.27 -6.73 -9.06
C TYR A 277 12.10 -6.42 -7.58
N ARG A 278 10.88 -6.06 -7.14
CA ARG A 278 10.60 -5.98 -5.70
C ARG A 278 10.75 -7.34 -5.03
N VAL A 279 10.22 -8.39 -5.65
CA VAL A 279 10.33 -9.76 -5.11
C VAL A 279 11.75 -10.29 -5.22
N ALA A 280 12.43 -10.02 -6.32
CA ALA A 280 13.81 -10.46 -6.55
C ALA A 280 14.83 -9.87 -5.56
N GLN A 281 14.48 -8.80 -4.81
CA GLN A 281 15.29 -8.37 -3.67
C GLN A 281 15.51 -9.49 -2.64
N ASN A 282 14.57 -10.45 -2.53
CA ASN A 282 14.68 -11.61 -1.65
C ASN A 282 15.62 -12.71 -2.17
N TYR A 283 16.18 -12.59 -3.38
CA TYR A 283 17.15 -13.57 -3.90
C TYR A 283 18.45 -13.52 -3.10
N TYR A 284 18.84 -12.34 -2.61
CA TYR A 284 20.05 -12.21 -1.79
C TYR A 284 19.90 -12.85 -0.40
N PRO A 285 18.83 -12.58 0.38
CA PRO A 285 18.54 -13.34 1.59
C PRO A 285 18.41 -14.86 1.38
N PHE A 286 17.81 -15.29 0.27
CA PHE A 286 17.76 -16.71 -0.08
C PHE A 286 19.16 -17.29 -0.32
N TYR A 287 20.00 -16.57 -1.07
CA TYR A 287 21.39 -16.92 -1.30
C TYR A 287 22.17 -17.07 0.01
N GLU A 288 22.09 -16.06 0.89
CA GLU A 288 22.78 -16.06 2.18
C GLU A 288 22.37 -17.26 3.03
N ARG A 289 21.08 -17.62 3.00
CA ARG A 289 20.55 -18.71 3.82
C ARG A 289 20.89 -20.10 3.26
N PHE A 290 20.65 -20.35 1.98
CA PHE A 290 20.59 -21.71 1.45
C PHE A 290 21.70 -22.08 0.47
N TYR A 291 22.32 -21.10 -0.21
CA TYR A 291 23.16 -21.39 -1.39
C TYR A 291 24.29 -22.41 -1.14
N LYS A 292 24.93 -22.33 0.03
CA LYS A 292 26.02 -23.24 0.42
C LYS A 292 25.56 -24.68 0.67
N GLU A 293 24.28 -24.87 0.95
CA GLU A 293 23.68 -26.18 1.24
C GLU A 293 23.12 -26.87 -0.02
N LEU A 294 22.94 -26.10 -1.09
CA LEU A 294 22.43 -26.57 -2.37
C LEU A 294 23.38 -27.56 -3.04
N SER A 295 22.83 -28.51 -3.78
CA SER A 295 23.60 -29.32 -4.72
C SER A 295 24.14 -28.47 -5.88
N HIS A 296 25.15 -28.97 -6.59
CA HIS A 296 25.73 -28.26 -7.74
C HIS A 296 24.67 -27.88 -8.79
N LYS A 297 23.77 -28.82 -9.11
CA LYS A 297 22.67 -28.59 -10.05
C LYS A 297 21.71 -27.49 -9.57
N GLU A 298 21.41 -27.47 -8.28
CA GLU A 298 20.56 -26.43 -7.70
C GLU A 298 21.24 -25.05 -7.68
N GLN A 299 22.55 -25.01 -7.43
CA GLN A 299 23.35 -23.78 -7.55
C GLN A 299 23.31 -23.23 -8.97
N GLU A 300 23.49 -24.08 -9.99
CA GLU A 300 23.37 -23.71 -11.40
C GLU A 300 21.98 -23.12 -11.71
N ILE A 301 20.90 -23.76 -11.26
CA ILE A 301 19.53 -23.27 -11.45
C ILE A 301 19.36 -21.90 -10.78
N PHE A 302 19.82 -21.74 -9.54
CA PHE A 302 19.72 -20.47 -8.81
C PHE A 302 20.49 -19.34 -9.53
N ILE A 303 21.72 -19.61 -9.98
CA ILE A 303 22.54 -18.65 -10.73
C ILE A 303 21.83 -18.26 -12.02
N GLN A 304 21.31 -19.23 -12.77
CA GLN A 304 20.58 -18.99 -14.01
C GLN A 304 19.34 -18.12 -13.77
N SER A 305 18.58 -18.37 -12.71
CA SER A 305 17.45 -17.52 -12.30
C SER A 305 17.88 -16.08 -11.96
N CYS A 306 19.04 -15.90 -11.33
CA CYS A 306 19.61 -14.57 -11.09
C CYS A 306 19.94 -13.85 -12.41
N PHE A 307 20.54 -14.55 -13.38
CA PHE A 307 20.84 -14.01 -14.70
C PHE A 307 19.58 -13.59 -15.45
N GLU A 308 18.54 -14.42 -15.43
CA GLU A 308 17.27 -14.15 -16.10
C GLU A 308 16.58 -12.90 -15.57
N ILE A 309 16.54 -12.73 -14.24
CA ILE A 309 16.01 -11.51 -13.63
C ILE A 309 16.86 -10.29 -13.98
N LEU A 310 18.20 -10.40 -13.93
CA LEU A 310 19.06 -9.27 -14.26
C LEU A 310 18.92 -8.85 -15.72
N LYS A 311 18.87 -9.82 -16.65
CA LYS A 311 18.63 -9.55 -18.08
C LYS A 311 17.29 -8.83 -18.29
N ARG A 312 16.23 -9.31 -17.65
CA ARG A 312 14.91 -8.66 -17.69
C ARG A 312 14.96 -7.25 -17.08
N LEU A 313 15.71 -7.05 -16.00
CA LEU A 313 15.88 -5.75 -15.35
C LEU A 313 16.60 -4.75 -16.27
N LYS A 314 17.69 -5.16 -16.93
CA LYS A 314 18.42 -4.32 -17.89
C LYS A 314 17.54 -3.90 -19.07
N SER A 315 16.80 -4.84 -19.65
CA SER A 315 15.84 -4.53 -20.72
C SER A 315 14.74 -3.55 -20.25
N TYR A 316 14.29 -3.65 -18.99
CA TYR A 316 13.33 -2.70 -18.43
C TYR A 316 13.92 -1.30 -18.24
N LEU A 317 15.18 -1.18 -17.81
CA LEU A 317 15.89 0.10 -17.69
C LEU A 317 16.06 0.79 -19.05
N GLU A 318 16.33 0.03 -20.11
CA GLU A 318 16.49 0.55 -21.47
C GLU A 318 15.16 1.03 -22.07
N THR A 319 14.07 0.32 -21.79
CA THR A 319 12.76 0.56 -22.45
C THR A 319 11.83 1.48 -21.67
N THR A 320 12.20 1.92 -20.46
CA THR A 320 11.31 2.69 -19.58
C THR A 320 12.04 3.84 -18.90
N THR A 321 11.71 5.07 -19.31
CA THR A 321 12.37 6.32 -18.85
C THR A 321 12.34 6.54 -17.33
N THR A 322 11.31 6.04 -16.63
CA THR A 322 11.18 6.20 -15.16
C THR A 322 11.69 5.00 -14.36
N ALA A 323 12.20 3.95 -15.02
CA ALA A 323 12.65 2.74 -14.33
C ALA A 323 13.87 3.00 -13.45
N SER A 324 14.79 3.84 -13.93
CA SER A 324 16.02 4.23 -13.23
C SER A 324 15.75 5.05 -11.96
N ASP A 325 14.56 5.61 -11.77
CA ASP A 325 14.20 6.34 -10.54
C ASP A 325 13.59 5.43 -9.46
N ARG A 326 13.26 4.19 -9.80
CA ARG A 326 12.60 3.25 -8.89
C ARG A 326 13.62 2.63 -7.93
N THR A 327 13.38 2.84 -6.64
CA THR A 327 14.19 2.25 -5.56
C THR A 327 14.19 0.72 -5.60
N ASP A 328 13.07 0.09 -5.93
CA ASP A 328 12.95 -1.37 -6.01
C ASP A 328 13.88 -1.97 -7.08
N VAL A 329 14.01 -1.30 -8.23
CA VAL A 329 14.87 -1.72 -9.33
C VAL A 329 16.34 -1.60 -8.93
N LYS A 330 16.75 -0.44 -8.39
CA LYS A 330 18.13 -0.21 -7.92
C LYS A 330 18.56 -1.23 -6.86
N LYS A 331 17.67 -1.52 -5.91
CA LYS A 331 17.94 -2.49 -4.84
C LYS A 331 18.07 -3.90 -5.39
N SER A 332 17.16 -4.31 -6.27
CA SER A 332 17.21 -5.62 -6.92
C SER A 332 18.51 -5.80 -7.70
N GLU A 333 18.88 -4.81 -8.52
CA GLU A 333 20.12 -4.84 -9.30
C GLU A 333 21.35 -4.94 -8.39
N LYS A 334 21.42 -4.10 -7.35
CA LYS A 334 22.51 -4.15 -6.37
C LYS A 334 22.64 -5.53 -5.71
N ASN A 335 21.52 -6.11 -5.31
CA ASN A 335 21.49 -7.42 -4.67
C ASN A 335 21.96 -8.53 -5.62
N LEU A 336 21.50 -8.54 -6.87
CA LEU A 336 21.91 -9.52 -7.89
C LEU A 336 23.40 -9.41 -8.21
N LEU A 337 23.91 -8.19 -8.42
CA LEU A 337 25.34 -7.97 -8.68
C LEU A 337 26.21 -8.37 -7.48
N ARG A 338 25.70 -8.23 -6.25
CA ARG A 338 26.39 -8.70 -5.06
C ARG A 338 26.54 -10.22 -5.04
N ILE A 339 25.49 -10.98 -5.40
CA ILE A 339 25.56 -12.44 -5.53
C ILE A 339 26.66 -12.83 -6.53
N PHE A 340 26.66 -12.23 -7.72
CA PHE A 340 27.65 -12.55 -8.74
C PHE A 340 29.07 -12.23 -8.30
N LYS A 341 29.27 -11.10 -7.62
CA LYS A 341 30.57 -10.74 -7.06
C LYS A 341 31.04 -11.76 -6.01
N GLU A 342 30.16 -12.18 -5.09
CA GLU A 342 30.49 -13.16 -4.05
C GLU A 342 30.77 -14.56 -4.62
N LEU A 343 30.26 -14.86 -5.82
CA LEU A 343 30.49 -16.10 -6.56
C LEU A 343 31.61 -16.01 -7.61
N ASN A 344 32.29 -14.87 -7.75
CA ASN A 344 33.27 -14.60 -8.82
C ASN A 344 32.73 -14.85 -10.24
N ILE A 345 31.45 -14.53 -10.47
CA ILE A 345 30.78 -14.64 -11.77
C ILE A 345 30.81 -13.29 -12.47
N THR A 346 31.32 -13.24 -13.70
CA THR A 346 31.26 -12.04 -14.55
C THR A 346 29.94 -12.00 -15.31
N TYR A 347 29.17 -10.92 -15.15
CA TYR A 347 28.00 -10.68 -15.98
C TYR A 347 28.43 -9.96 -17.26
N GLU A 348 28.49 -10.68 -18.38
CA GLU A 348 28.72 -10.10 -19.69
C GLU A 348 27.38 -9.69 -20.32
N THR A 349 27.21 -8.39 -20.56
CA THR A 349 26.07 -7.88 -21.33
C THR A 349 26.33 -8.20 -22.80
N LYS A 350 25.65 -9.24 -23.33
CA LYS A 350 25.55 -9.46 -24.77
C LYS A 350 24.53 -8.53 -25.40
#